data_AF-A0A927QCT5-F1
#
_entry.id   AF-A0A927QCT5-F1
#
_cell.length_a   1.000
_cell.length_b   1.000
_cell.length_c   1.000
_cell.angle_alpha   90.00
_cell.angle_beta   90.00
_cell.angle_gamma   90.00
#
_symmetry.space_group_name_H-M   'P 1'
#
loop_
_entity.id
_entity.type
_entity.pdbx_description
1 polymer ?
#
loop_
_entity_poly.entity_id
_entity_poly.type
_entity_poly.pdbx_seq_one_letter_code
_entity_poly.pdbx_strand_id
1 'polypeptide(L)'
;MSTADHVLDQINSALNDYTVSDDAMRSQPEPPAAPKRGPDCDLQIMDEAGEWHNVPGVTTVEIQIEYSDTEFQNSIQALRENLARIQVERARQVQEMAQMFARAYVQAMKPAMEAAAAAFAEVQKAVQHANPPLPPGRRHDRPAWQSPYGPPQRRR
;
A
#
# COMPACT_ATOMS: atom_id res chain seq x y z
N MET A 1 19.87 -47.30 11.31
CA MET A 1 19.89 -46.53 12.57
C MET A 1 20.08 -45.07 12.19
N SER A 2 19.15 -44.20 12.57
CA SER A 2 19.31 -42.75 12.40
C SER A 2 20.36 -42.27 13.39
N THR A 3 21.41 -41.59 12.93
CA THR A 3 22.42 -40.98 13.80
C THR A 3 21.86 -39.72 14.45
N ALA A 4 22.36 -39.35 15.62
CA ALA A 4 21.89 -38.16 16.35
C ALA A 4 21.95 -36.89 15.48
N ASP A 5 22.97 -36.78 14.63
CA ASP A 5 23.16 -35.65 13.71
C ASP A 5 22.01 -35.55 12.70
N HIS A 6 21.50 -36.68 12.20
CA HIS A 6 20.39 -36.69 11.26
C HIS A 6 19.08 -36.17 11.88
N VAL A 7 18.89 -36.41 13.18
CA VAL A 7 17.73 -35.89 13.92
C VAL A 7 17.87 -34.38 14.15
N LEU A 8 19.07 -33.89 14.44
CA LEU A 8 19.32 -32.45 14.63
C LEU A 8 19.13 -31.66 13.33
N ASP A 9 19.57 -32.21 12.20
CA ASP A 9 19.37 -31.59 10.89
C ASP A 9 17.89 -31.51 10.52
N GLN A 10 17.10 -32.55 10.81
CA GLN A 10 15.65 -32.52 10.59
C GLN A 10 14.96 -31.48 11.45
N ILE A 11 15.36 -31.32 12.72
CA ILE A 11 14.80 -30.29 13.62
C ILE A 11 15.16 -28.89 13.12
N ASN A 12 16.42 -28.66 12.73
CA ASN A 12 16.86 -27.37 12.21
C ASN A 12 16.17 -27.01 10.89
N SER A 13 15.99 -27.99 9.99
CA SER A 13 15.26 -27.79 8.75
C SER A 13 13.80 -27.43 9.01
N ALA A 14 13.13 -28.12 9.95
CA ALA A 14 11.74 -27.85 10.29
C ALA A 14 11.54 -26.53 11.06
N LEU A 15 12.54 -26.06 11.81
CA LEU A 15 12.50 -24.76 12.49
C LEU A 15 12.66 -23.59 11.53
N ASN A 16 13.42 -23.77 10.44
CA ASN A 16 13.70 -22.74 9.44
C ASN A 16 12.80 -22.83 8.19
N ASP A 17 11.89 -23.79 8.14
CA ASP A 17 10.89 -23.89 7.09
C ASP A 17 9.70 -22.97 7.40
N TYR A 18 9.72 -21.80 6.78
CA TYR A 18 8.64 -20.80 6.85
C TYR A 18 7.65 -20.93 5.68
N THR A 19 7.72 -22.00 4.88
CA THR A 19 6.79 -22.23 3.75
C THR A 19 5.53 -22.98 4.16
N VAL A 20 5.41 -23.37 5.43
CA VAL A 20 4.23 -24.03 5.99
C VAL A 20 3.09 -23.01 6.12
N SER A 21 1.93 -23.37 5.57
CA SER A 21 0.67 -22.62 5.48
C SER A 21 0.42 -21.56 6.55
N ASP A 22 -0.18 -20.43 6.15
CA ASP A 22 -0.59 -19.25 6.96
C ASP A 22 -1.36 -19.54 8.28
N ASP A 23 -1.83 -20.78 8.50
CA ASP A 23 -2.54 -21.22 9.70
C ASP A 23 -1.61 -21.71 10.83
N ALA A 24 -0.33 -21.96 10.53
CA ALA A 24 0.66 -22.14 11.58
C ALA A 24 0.98 -20.76 12.17
N MET A 25 0.72 -20.55 13.47
CA MET A 25 1.00 -19.30 14.22
C MET A 25 2.51 -18.96 14.33
N ARG A 26 3.24 -19.01 13.21
CA ARG A 26 4.66 -18.67 13.08
C ARG A 26 4.74 -17.46 12.17
N SER A 27 4.74 -16.28 12.77
CA SER A 27 5.11 -15.06 12.08
C SER A 27 6.57 -15.18 11.63
N GLN A 28 6.84 -15.04 10.33
CA GLN A 28 8.19 -14.87 9.82
C GLN A 28 8.85 -13.70 10.60
N PRO A 29 10.10 -13.84 11.08
CA PRO A 29 10.80 -12.72 11.69
C PRO A 29 10.85 -11.57 10.68
N GLU A 30 10.43 -10.38 11.11
CA GLU A 30 10.42 -9.20 10.26
C GLU A 30 11.83 -9.01 9.68
N PRO A 31 11.99 -8.89 8.35
CA PRO A 31 13.30 -8.69 7.76
C PRO A 31 13.94 -7.47 8.42
N PRO A 32 15.26 -7.49 8.69
CA PRO A 32 15.94 -6.36 9.31
C PRO A 32 15.58 -5.12 8.50
N ALA A 33 15.02 -4.12 9.19
CA ALA A 33 14.56 -2.91 8.55
C ALA A 33 15.69 -2.40 7.64
N ALA A 34 15.39 -2.28 6.33
CA ALA A 34 16.33 -1.68 5.41
C ALA A 34 16.81 -0.37 6.05
N PRO A 35 18.12 -0.09 6.07
CA PRO A 35 18.61 1.15 6.64
C PRO A 35 17.81 2.26 5.99
N LYS A 36 17.09 3.04 6.81
CA LYS A 36 16.30 4.17 6.32
C LYS A 36 17.26 5.07 5.59
N ARG A 37 17.27 4.97 4.27
CA ARG A 37 18.08 5.81 3.40
C ARG A 37 17.53 7.21 3.61
N GLY A 38 18.24 8.00 4.41
CA GLY A 38 17.98 9.41 4.52
C GLY A 38 18.11 10.08 3.15
N PRO A 39 17.88 11.40 3.04
CA PRO A 39 18.31 12.12 1.84
C PRO A 39 19.75 11.71 1.52
N ASP A 40 20.02 11.28 0.28
CA ASP A 40 21.37 10.94 -0.17
C ASP A 40 22.22 12.22 -0.03
N CYS A 41 22.93 12.36 1.08
CA CYS A 41 23.81 13.47 1.34
C CYS A 41 25.16 13.14 0.67
N ASP A 42 25.35 13.60 -0.56
CA ASP A 42 26.66 13.60 -1.19
C ASP A 42 27.56 14.63 -0.50
N LEU A 43 28.46 14.16 0.35
CA LEU A 43 29.52 15.01 0.91
C LEU A 43 30.65 15.10 -0.12
N GLN A 44 30.91 16.31 -0.61
CA GLN A 44 32.03 16.58 -1.50
C GLN A 44 33.08 17.42 -0.78
N ILE A 45 34.35 17.05 -0.92
CA ILE A 45 35.50 17.79 -0.39
C ILE A 45 36.33 18.27 -1.58
N MET A 46 36.72 19.54 -1.55
CA MET A 46 37.62 20.12 -2.56
C MET A 46 39.07 19.90 -2.13
N ASP A 47 39.91 19.38 -3.02
CA ASP A 47 41.33 19.17 -2.75
C ASP A 47 42.17 20.44 -2.92
N GLU A 48 43.47 20.34 -2.66
CA GLU A 48 44.43 21.45 -2.81
C GLU A 48 44.61 21.91 -4.26
N ALA A 49 44.24 21.09 -5.24
CA ALA A 49 44.24 21.43 -6.67
C ALA A 49 42.93 22.08 -7.13
N GLY A 50 41.91 22.13 -6.26
CA GLY A 50 40.59 22.70 -6.55
C GLY A 50 39.60 21.71 -7.17
N GLU A 51 39.89 20.40 -7.19
CA GLU A 51 38.97 19.38 -7.67
C GLU A 51 38.04 18.89 -6.55
N TRP A 52 36.75 18.71 -6.89
CA TRP A 52 35.74 18.21 -5.95
C TRP A 52 35.67 16.68 -5.99
N HIS A 53 35.85 16.05 -4.84
CA HIS A 53 35.80 14.60 -4.69
C HIS A 53 34.63 14.18 -3.81
N ASN A 54 33.84 13.20 -4.26
CA ASN A 54 32.77 12.61 -3.45
C ASN A 54 33.37 11.67 -2.41
N VAL A 55 32.96 11.81 -1.16
CA VAL A 55 33.40 10.96 -0.04
C VAL A 55 32.41 9.80 0.14
N PRO A 56 32.73 8.57 -0.33
CA PRO A 56 31.83 7.44 -0.20
C PRO A 56 31.67 7.02 1.27
N GLY A 57 30.47 6.56 1.63
CA GLY A 57 30.20 5.96 2.94
C GLY A 57 29.75 6.94 4.04
N VAL A 58 29.49 8.20 3.71
CA VAL A 58 28.93 9.17 4.65
C VAL A 58 27.42 8.95 4.77
N THR A 59 27.00 8.25 5.82
CA THR A 59 25.57 8.00 6.08
C THR A 59 24.90 9.17 6.81
N THR A 60 25.67 9.95 7.56
CA THR A 60 25.21 11.06 8.39
C THR A 60 26.34 12.06 8.60
N VAL A 61 26.11 13.33 8.27
CA VAL A 61 27.00 14.43 8.65
C VAL A 61 26.40 15.06 9.91
N GLU A 62 27.03 14.85 11.06
CA GLU A 62 26.64 15.52 12.30
C GLU A 62 27.57 16.72 12.52
N ILE A 63 27.10 17.89 12.09
CA ILE A 63 27.82 19.13 12.26
C ILE A 63 27.62 19.61 13.71
N GLN A 64 28.52 19.20 14.61
CA GLN A 64 28.54 19.68 15.99
C GLN A 64 29.24 21.04 16.03
N ILE A 65 28.44 22.07 15.73
CA ILE A 65 28.81 23.47 15.80
C ILE A 65 28.44 23.95 17.21
N GLU A 66 29.42 23.97 18.11
CA GLU A 66 29.30 24.55 19.46
C GLU A 66 29.49 26.07 19.37
N TYR A 67 28.40 26.82 19.17
CA TYR A 67 28.45 28.28 18.96
C TYR A 67 27.50 28.98 19.92
N SER A 68 28.07 29.78 20.81
CA SER A 68 27.37 30.67 21.74
C SER A 68 27.00 32.02 21.11
N ASP A 69 27.11 32.15 19.79
CA ASP A 69 26.94 33.43 19.10
C ASP A 69 25.48 33.64 18.67
N THR A 70 24.82 34.60 19.32
CA THR A 70 23.40 34.91 19.12
C THR A 70 23.11 35.42 17.71
N GLU A 71 24.05 36.09 17.05
CA GLU A 71 23.88 36.56 15.67
C GLU A 71 23.79 35.38 14.68
N PHE A 72 24.61 34.35 14.89
CA PHE A 72 24.57 33.14 14.08
C PHE A 72 23.26 32.37 14.26
N GLN A 73 22.79 32.20 15.52
CA GLN A 73 21.50 31.55 15.80
C GLN A 73 20.35 32.27 15.12
N ASN A 74 20.34 33.60 15.16
CA ASN A 74 19.35 34.42 14.46
C ASN A 74 19.42 34.22 12.94
N SER A 75 20.63 34.10 12.36
CA SER A 75 20.81 33.84 10.93
C SER A 75 20.28 32.46 10.50
N ILE A 76 20.53 31.42 11.31
CA ILE A 76 20.02 30.06 11.06
C ILE A 76 18.50 30.03 11.19
N GLN A 77 17.93 30.76 12.14
CA GLN A 77 16.49 30.86 12.31
C GLN A 77 15.83 31.57 11.11
N ALA A 78 16.40 32.69 10.64
CA ALA A 78 15.94 33.36 9.43
C ALA A 78 16.07 32.48 8.18
N LEU A 79 17.14 31.70 8.06
CA LEU A 79 17.31 30.72 6.98
C LEU A 79 16.21 29.64 7.03
N ARG A 80 15.92 29.08 8.20
CA ARG A 80 14.85 28.09 8.39
C ARG A 80 13.48 28.64 8.00
N GLU A 81 13.17 29.88 8.39
CA GLU A 81 11.92 30.54 8.03
C GLU A 81 11.79 30.77 6.52
N ASN A 82 12.88 31.20 5.86
CA ASN A 82 12.91 31.36 4.41
C ASN A 82 12.74 30.02 3.67
N LEU A 83 13.43 28.96 4.13
CA LEU A 83 13.27 27.62 3.57
C LEU A 83 11.82 27.11 3.74
N ALA A 84 11.22 27.33 4.91
CA ALA A 84 9.82 26.96 5.14
C ALA A 84 8.87 27.69 4.17
N ARG A 85 9.06 28.99 3.92
CA ARG A 85 8.28 29.75 2.93
C ARG A 85 8.43 29.18 1.52
N ILE A 86 9.66 28.93 1.09
CA ILE A 86 9.94 28.34 -0.24
C ILE A 86 9.28 26.97 -0.37
N GLN A 87 9.30 26.14 0.67
CA GLN A 87 8.64 24.84 0.65
C GLN A 87 7.11 24.97 0.52
N VAL A 88 6.48 25.92 1.22
CA VAL A 88 5.04 26.18 1.10
C VAL A 88 4.67 26.62 -0.32
N GLU A 89 5.44 27.52 -0.93
CA GLU A 89 5.20 27.97 -2.31
C GLU A 89 5.39 26.83 -3.32
N ARG A 90 6.43 26.02 -3.17
CA ARG A 90 6.66 24.84 -4.02
C ARG A 90 5.54 23.81 -3.86
N ALA A 91 5.09 23.54 -2.64
CA ALA A 91 3.99 22.62 -2.38
C ALA A 91 2.70 23.10 -3.08
N ARG A 92 2.42 24.41 -3.05
CA ARG A 92 1.28 25.00 -3.76
C ARG A 92 1.38 24.82 -5.28
N GLN A 93 2.55 25.09 -5.86
CA GLN A 93 2.77 24.91 -7.30
C GLN A 93 2.62 23.45 -7.73
N VAL A 94 3.18 22.52 -6.95
CA VAL A 94 3.04 21.07 -7.20
C VAL A 94 1.57 20.65 -7.10
N GLN A 95 0.82 21.19 -6.13
CA GLN A 95 -0.61 20.91 -5.99
C GLN A 95 -1.41 21.42 -7.19
N GLU A 96 -1.13 22.62 -7.68
CA GLU A 96 -1.78 23.19 -8.86
C GLU A 96 -1.47 22.37 -10.13
N MET A 97 -0.21 21.98 -10.33
CA MET A 97 0.18 21.09 -11.42
C MET A 97 -0.50 19.72 -11.33
N ALA A 98 -0.53 19.11 -10.14
CA ALA A 98 -1.17 17.82 -9.92
C ALA A 98 -2.67 17.87 -10.22
N GLN A 99 -3.36 18.95 -9.84
CA GLN A 99 -4.78 19.15 -10.16
C GLN A 99 -5.01 19.29 -11.68
N MET A 100 -4.16 20.04 -12.38
CA MET A 100 -4.26 20.16 -13.84
C MET A 100 -4.02 18.81 -14.53
N PHE A 101 -2.99 18.08 -14.11
CA PHE A 101 -2.69 16.75 -14.65
C PHE A 101 -3.83 15.77 -14.39
N ALA A 102 -4.36 15.73 -13.17
CA ALA A 102 -5.49 14.86 -12.82
C ALA A 102 -6.72 15.15 -13.70
N ARG A 103 -7.05 16.43 -13.94
CA ARG A 103 -8.16 16.81 -14.83
C ARG A 103 -7.90 16.38 -16.26
N ALA A 104 -6.69 16.61 -16.79
CA ALA A 104 -6.33 16.20 -18.14
C ALA A 104 -6.39 14.67 -18.31
N TYR A 105 -5.87 13.93 -17.33
CA TYR A 105 -5.90 12.47 -17.31
C TYR A 105 -7.33 11.93 -17.29
N VAL A 106 -8.20 12.48 -16.43
CA VAL A 106 -9.62 12.08 -16.36
C VAL A 106 -10.33 12.37 -17.68
N GLN A 107 -10.09 13.54 -18.30
CA GLN A 107 -10.67 13.87 -19.61
C GLN A 107 -10.20 12.92 -20.71
N ALA A 108 -8.92 12.54 -20.71
CA ALA A 108 -8.37 11.58 -21.67
C ALA A 108 -8.93 10.16 -21.48
N MET A 109 -9.18 9.76 -20.22
CA MET A 109 -9.70 8.42 -19.89
C MET A 109 -11.22 8.30 -19.97
N LYS A 110 -11.95 9.43 -19.90
CA LYS A 110 -13.42 9.47 -20.00
C LYS A 110 -14.00 8.60 -21.12
N PRO A 111 -13.57 8.69 -22.39
CA PRO A 111 -14.16 7.88 -23.47
C PRO A 111 -13.92 6.38 -23.28
N ALA A 112 -12.75 5.98 -22.76
CA ALA A 112 -12.45 4.58 -22.48
C ALA A 112 -13.32 4.04 -21.32
N MET A 113 -13.54 4.86 -20.28
CA MET A 113 -14.44 4.51 -19.18
C MET A 113 -15.90 4.41 -19.64
N GLU A 114 -16.36 5.30 -20.52
CA GLU A 114 -17.71 5.24 -21.11
C GLU A 114 -17.90 3.97 -21.96
N ALA A 115 -16.92 3.61 -22.77
CA ALA A 115 -16.94 2.37 -23.55
C ALA A 115 -16.97 1.12 -22.65
N ALA A 116 -16.16 1.10 -21.59
CA ALA A 116 -16.17 0.02 -20.61
C ALA A 116 -17.52 -0.09 -19.89
N ALA A 117 -18.09 1.04 -19.45
CA ALA A 117 -19.40 1.09 -18.81
C ALA A 117 -20.51 0.57 -19.73
N ALA A 118 -20.47 0.91 -21.03
CA ALA A 118 -21.41 0.38 -22.01
C ALA A 118 -21.29 -1.14 -22.14
N ALA A 119 -20.07 -1.68 -22.25
CA ALA A 119 -19.84 -3.11 -22.33
C ALA A 119 -20.34 -3.85 -21.07
N PHE A 120 -20.11 -3.30 -19.88
CA PHE A 120 -20.64 -3.88 -18.64
C PHE A 120 -22.16 -3.85 -18.58
N ALA A 121 -22.80 -2.79 -19.08
CA ALA A 121 -24.25 -2.70 -19.15
C ALA A 121 -24.84 -3.77 -20.09
N GLU A 122 -24.17 -4.06 -21.21
CA GLU A 122 -24.57 -5.14 -22.12
C GLU A 122 -24.44 -6.52 -21.46
N VAL A 123 -23.32 -6.78 -20.77
CA VAL A 123 -23.13 -8.02 -20.00
C VAL A 123 -24.21 -8.17 -18.93
N GLN A 124 -24.52 -7.09 -18.20
CA GLN A 124 -25.57 -7.11 -17.18
C GLN A 124 -26.94 -7.43 -17.78
N LYS A 125 -27.29 -6.84 -18.93
CA LYS A 125 -28.53 -7.16 -19.65
C LYS A 125 -28.57 -8.63 -20.08
N ALA A 126 -27.46 -9.16 -20.60
CA ALA A 126 -27.37 -10.58 -20.97
C ALA A 126 -27.58 -11.50 -19.76
N VAL A 127 -26.99 -11.17 -18.61
CA VAL A 127 -27.16 -11.93 -17.36
C VAL A 127 -28.60 -11.87 -16.85
N GLN A 128 -29.26 -10.70 -16.91
CA GLN A 128 -30.67 -10.57 -16.53
C GLN A 128 -31.60 -11.38 -17.44
N HIS A 129 -31.31 -11.46 -18.74
CA HIS A 129 -32.06 -12.31 -19.65
C HIS A 129 -31.83 -13.80 -19.42
N ALA A 130 -30.61 -14.20 -19.05
CA ALA A 130 -30.29 -15.59 -18.73
C ALA A 130 -30.86 -16.05 -17.38
N ASN A 131 -31.09 -15.12 -16.45
CA ASN A 131 -31.69 -15.39 -15.14
C ASN A 131 -32.93 -14.50 -14.93
N PRO A 132 -34.04 -14.81 -15.62
CA PRO A 132 -35.26 -14.01 -15.48
C PRO A 132 -35.71 -14.02 -14.01
N PRO A 133 -36.20 -12.88 -13.49
CA PRO A 133 -36.72 -12.82 -12.13
C PRO A 133 -37.81 -13.88 -11.97
N LEU A 134 -37.75 -14.65 -10.87
CA LEU A 134 -38.75 -15.68 -10.61
C LEU A 134 -40.16 -15.06 -10.66
N PRO A 135 -41.14 -15.74 -11.29
CA PRO A 135 -42.48 -15.20 -11.44
C PRO A 135 -43.03 -14.74 -10.08
N PRO A 136 -43.67 -13.55 -10.01
CA PRO A 136 -44.24 -13.02 -8.77
C PRO A 136 -45.37 -13.95 -8.31
N GLY A 137 -45.04 -14.90 -7.42
CA GLY A 137 -45.98 -15.96 -7.06
C GLY A 137 -45.39 -17.12 -6.25
N ARG A 138 -44.08 -17.35 -6.24
CA ARG A 138 -43.46 -18.26 -5.27
C ARG A 138 -43.37 -17.58 -3.91
N ARG A 139 -44.52 -17.46 -3.23
CA ARG A 139 -44.58 -17.19 -1.79
C ARG A 139 -43.90 -18.34 -1.06
N HIS A 140 -42.65 -18.14 -0.68
CA HIS A 140 -41.89 -19.01 0.23
C HIS A 140 -42.33 -18.84 1.70
N ASP A 141 -43.48 -18.22 1.97
CA ASP A 141 -44.00 -18.03 3.33
C ASP A 141 -44.65 -19.28 3.94
N ARG A 142 -44.25 -20.47 3.46
CA ARG A 142 -44.65 -21.72 4.09
C ARG A 142 -43.39 -22.37 4.62
N PRO A 143 -43.25 -22.54 5.95
CA PRO A 143 -42.10 -23.23 6.48
C PRO A 143 -42.08 -24.67 5.95
N ALA A 144 -40.89 -25.22 5.72
CA ALA A 144 -40.67 -26.48 4.99
C ALA A 144 -41.43 -27.71 5.56
N TRP A 145 -41.93 -27.62 6.79
CA TRP A 145 -42.73 -28.66 7.44
C TRP A 145 -44.23 -28.65 7.07
N GLN A 146 -44.74 -27.62 6.39
CA GLN A 146 -46.14 -27.52 6.01
C GLN A 146 -46.37 -28.20 4.65
N SER A 147 -46.78 -29.47 4.67
CA SER A 147 -47.03 -30.27 3.45
C SER A 147 -48.10 -29.64 2.53
N PRO A 148 -47.97 -29.72 1.19
CA PRO A 148 -48.94 -29.16 0.24
C PRO A 148 -50.34 -29.77 0.37
N TYR A 149 -50.38 -31.01 0.83
CA TYR A 149 -51.59 -31.76 1.10
C TYR A 149 -51.84 -31.62 2.60
N GLY A 150 -52.85 -30.83 2.98
CA GLY A 150 -53.23 -30.62 4.37
C GLY A 150 -53.58 -31.94 5.09
N PRO A 151 -53.83 -31.89 6.40
CA PRO A 151 -54.09 -33.10 7.19
C PRO A 151 -55.27 -33.89 6.60
N PRO A 152 -55.18 -35.24 6.56
CA PRO A 152 -56.21 -36.08 5.96
C PRO A 152 -57.56 -35.86 6.65
N GLN A 153 -58.62 -35.66 5.85
CA GLN A 153 -59.98 -35.45 6.36
C GLN A 153 -60.45 -36.69 7.13
N ARG A 154 -60.80 -36.51 8.42
CA ARG A 154 -61.47 -37.53 9.21
C ARG A 154 -62.92 -37.65 8.72
N ARG A 155 -63.27 -38.81 8.14
CA ARG A 155 -64.67 -39.17 7.86
C ARG A 155 -65.40 -39.28 9.21
N ARG A 156 -66.48 -38.50 9.35
CA ARG A 156 -67.54 -38.75 10.34
C ARG A 156 -68.59 -39.66 9.71
#